data_AF-D9PF86-F1
#
_entry.id   AF-D9PF86-F1
#
_cell.length_a   1.000
_cell.length_b   1.000
_cell.length_c   1.000
_cell.angle_alpha   90.00
_cell.angle_beta   90.00
_cell.angle_gamma   90.00
#
_symmetry.space_group_name_H-M   'P 1'
#
loop_
_entity.id
_entity.type
_entity.pdbx_description
1 polymer ?
#
loop_
_entity_poly.entity_id
_entity_poly.type
_entity_poly.pdbx_seq_one_letter_code
_entity_poly.pdbx_strand_id
1 'polypeptide(L)'
;MPKERRFMDPHEVPPIPGTEGWEEMYPYYYLFGKEKTEREKYESGQLWFYDGVHYPVPMHPLDIIWDDMWHLTLSGFVSKVFAIPNSNGIDHRILNGYIYLSGTFPSKQEEERRIPYVQARTGHYYEKYEELYELWLTKMK
;
A
#
# COMPACT_ATOMS: atom_id res chain seq x y z
N MET A 1 24.93 -16.90 18.16
CA MET A 1 24.81 -16.29 16.81
C MET A 1 23.78 -15.17 16.92
N PRO A 2 24.04 -13.95 16.44
CA PRO A 2 23.01 -12.94 16.41
C PRO A 2 21.89 -13.44 15.49
N LYS A 3 20.66 -13.48 16.01
CA LYS A 3 19.46 -13.81 15.23
C LYS A 3 19.47 -12.90 13.99
N GLU A 4 19.45 -13.49 12.81
CA GLU A 4 19.51 -12.76 11.54
C GLU A 4 18.45 -11.65 11.57
N ARG A 5 18.86 -10.39 11.34
CA ARG A 5 17.96 -9.23 11.39
C ARG A 5 17.08 -9.24 10.16
N ARG A 6 15.96 -9.96 10.22
CA ARG A 6 14.90 -9.96 9.23
C ARG A 6 13.60 -9.43 9.83
N PHE A 7 12.76 -8.81 8.99
CA PHE A 7 11.38 -8.55 9.37
C PHE A 7 10.67 -9.90 9.62
N MET A 8 9.77 -9.90 10.59
CA MET A 8 8.98 -11.09 10.92
C MET A 8 7.90 -11.28 9.85
N ASP A 9 7.60 -12.53 9.54
CA ASP A 9 6.38 -12.85 8.81
C ASP A 9 5.18 -12.36 9.65
N PRO A 10 4.21 -11.62 9.07
CA PRO A 10 3.05 -11.13 9.81
C PRO A 10 2.24 -12.25 10.51
N HIS A 11 2.26 -13.48 9.98
CA HIS A 11 1.59 -14.63 10.56
C HIS A 11 2.35 -15.25 11.76
N GLU A 12 3.63 -14.90 11.93
CA GLU A 12 4.47 -15.35 13.05
C GLU A 12 4.56 -14.33 14.19
N VAL A 13 3.95 -13.15 14.04
CA VAL A 13 4.00 -12.09 15.05
C VAL A 13 3.27 -12.55 16.32
N PRO A 14 3.92 -12.53 17.49
CA PRO A 14 3.28 -12.95 18.72
C PRO A 14 2.17 -11.96 19.11
N PRO A 15 1.09 -12.45 19.75
CA PRO A 15 0.05 -11.58 20.28
C PRO A 15 0.63 -10.66 21.35
N ILE A 16 0.10 -9.44 21.43
CA ILE A 16 0.46 -8.47 22.47
C ILE A 16 -0.55 -8.66 23.62
N PRO A 17 -0.11 -8.89 24.87
CA PRO A 17 -1.03 -9.04 25.98
C PRO A 17 -1.98 -7.84 26.10
N GLY A 18 -3.28 -8.10 26.24
CA GLY A 18 -4.34 -7.08 26.27
C GLY A 18 -4.95 -6.75 24.91
N THR A 19 -4.49 -7.36 23.82
CA THR A 19 -5.12 -7.24 22.49
C THR A 19 -5.94 -8.47 22.11
N GLU A 20 -6.24 -9.38 23.03
CA GLU A 20 -6.96 -10.62 22.71
C GLU A 20 -8.32 -10.33 22.05
N GLY A 21 -8.63 -11.03 20.94
CA GLY A 21 -9.89 -10.88 20.23
C GLY A 21 -10.03 -9.62 19.38
N TRP A 22 -8.95 -8.83 19.22
CA TRP A 22 -8.97 -7.61 18.41
C TRP A 22 -9.49 -7.83 16.99
N GLU A 23 -9.30 -9.02 16.42
CA GLU A 23 -9.74 -9.36 15.07
C GLU A 23 -11.25 -9.22 14.86
N GLU A 24 -12.05 -9.46 15.89
CA GLU A 24 -13.52 -9.35 15.82
C GLU A 24 -14.00 -7.92 15.58
N MET A 25 -13.13 -6.94 15.86
CA MET A 25 -13.46 -5.54 15.68
C MET A 25 -13.36 -5.08 14.23
N TYR A 26 -12.69 -5.83 13.35
CA TYR A 26 -12.40 -5.40 11.98
C TYR A 26 -13.02 -6.33 10.93
N PRO A 27 -13.33 -5.81 9.73
CA PRO A 27 -13.78 -6.64 8.62
C PRO A 27 -12.74 -7.72 8.24
N TYR A 28 -13.23 -8.88 7.76
CA TYR A 28 -12.39 -10.03 7.42
C TYR A 28 -11.28 -9.73 6.38
N TYR A 29 -11.50 -8.74 5.52
CA TYR A 29 -10.55 -8.36 4.47
C TYR A 29 -9.37 -7.54 5.02
N TYR A 30 -9.48 -6.98 6.23
CA TYR A 30 -8.35 -6.35 6.92
C TYR A 30 -7.47 -7.32 7.69
N LEU A 31 -7.98 -8.50 8.01
CA LEU A 31 -7.21 -9.48 8.76
C LEU A 31 -6.24 -10.22 7.83
N PHE A 32 -5.06 -10.55 8.36
CA PHE A 32 -4.19 -11.53 7.72
C PHE A 32 -4.93 -12.87 7.58
N GLY A 33 -4.73 -13.53 6.44
CA GLY A 33 -5.27 -14.86 6.17
C GLY A 33 -4.83 -15.86 7.24
N LYS A 34 -5.68 -16.84 7.51
CA LYS A 34 -5.38 -17.96 8.41
C LYS A 34 -5.50 -19.27 7.63
N GLU A 35 -5.05 -20.37 8.24
CA GLU A 35 -5.31 -21.76 7.82
C GLU A 35 -4.71 -22.20 6.47
N LYS A 36 -3.49 -21.78 6.13
CA LYS A 36 -2.73 -22.20 4.93
C LYS A 36 -3.45 -21.88 3.62
N THR A 37 -4.20 -20.79 3.61
CA THR A 37 -4.88 -20.29 2.42
C THR A 37 -3.88 -19.75 1.40
N GLU A 38 -4.29 -19.62 0.14
CA GLU A 38 -3.47 -18.92 -0.88
C GLU A 38 -3.19 -17.46 -0.49
N ARG A 39 -4.07 -16.87 0.33
CA ARG A 39 -3.90 -15.54 0.91
C ARG A 39 -2.71 -15.48 1.88
N GLU A 40 -2.59 -16.45 2.79
CA GLU A 40 -1.44 -16.55 3.71
C GLU A 40 -0.13 -16.68 2.93
N LYS A 41 -0.09 -17.55 1.90
CA LYS A 41 1.10 -17.67 1.04
C LYS A 41 1.46 -16.36 0.34
N TYR A 42 0.46 -15.64 -0.16
CA TYR A 42 0.63 -14.32 -0.78
C TYR A 42 1.14 -13.27 0.22
N GLU A 43 0.64 -13.28 1.45
CA GLU A 43 0.99 -12.34 2.52
C GLU A 43 2.38 -12.61 3.10
N SER A 44 2.72 -13.88 3.36
CA SER A 44 4.08 -14.31 3.76
C SER A 44 5.15 -14.01 2.70
N GLY A 45 4.75 -13.96 1.41
CA GLY A 45 5.64 -13.63 0.30
C GLY A 45 5.93 -12.12 0.15
N GLN A 46 5.37 -11.28 1.02
CA GLN A 46 5.45 -9.82 0.91
C GLN A 46 6.18 -9.18 2.07
N LEU A 47 6.74 -7.99 1.79
CA LEU A 47 7.23 -7.10 2.84
C LEU A 47 6.07 -6.26 3.36
N TRP A 48 5.78 -6.40 4.65
CA TRP A 48 4.81 -5.57 5.37
C TRP A 48 5.55 -4.58 6.25
N PHE A 49 5.11 -3.32 6.22
CA PHE A 49 5.65 -2.29 7.10
C PHE A 49 4.51 -1.52 7.76
N TYR A 50 4.77 -1.13 9.01
CA TYR A 50 3.82 -0.36 9.81
C TYR A 50 3.63 1.04 9.22
N ASP A 51 2.37 1.42 9.01
CA ASP A 51 2.02 2.76 8.54
C ASP A 51 2.00 3.82 9.65
N GLY A 52 3.11 3.98 10.37
CA GLY A 52 3.14 4.91 11.50
C GLY A 52 2.99 6.38 11.13
N VAL A 53 3.17 6.74 9.86
CA VAL A 53 3.03 8.13 9.39
C VAL A 53 1.56 8.53 9.29
N HIS A 54 0.72 7.64 8.76
CA HIS A 54 -0.72 7.91 8.64
C HIS A 54 -1.51 7.44 9.86
N TYR A 55 -1.09 6.32 10.47
CA TYR A 55 -1.82 5.65 11.55
C TYR A 55 -0.90 5.39 12.75
N PRO A 56 -0.52 6.44 13.50
CA PRO A 56 0.47 6.35 14.58
C PRO A 56 -0.01 5.61 15.84
N VAL A 57 -1.30 5.28 15.91
CA VAL A 57 -1.96 4.67 17.07
C VAL A 57 -2.85 3.51 16.61
N PRO A 58 -3.26 2.59 17.51
CA PRO A 58 -4.22 1.54 17.16
C PRO A 58 -5.49 2.15 16.56
N MET A 59 -5.91 1.62 15.41
CA MET A 59 -7.03 2.14 14.64
C MET A 59 -8.35 1.78 15.30
N HIS A 60 -9.21 2.76 15.57
CA HIS A 60 -10.56 2.46 16.02
C HIS A 60 -11.40 1.88 14.89
N PRO A 61 -12.26 0.88 15.15
CA PRO A 61 -13.06 0.21 14.12
C PRO A 61 -13.95 1.13 13.27
N LEU A 62 -14.46 2.22 13.86
CA LEU A 62 -15.30 3.17 13.13
C LEU A 62 -14.49 4.18 12.30
N ASP A 63 -13.19 4.29 12.55
CA ASP A 63 -12.30 5.20 11.83
C ASP A 63 -11.65 4.54 10.60
N ILE A 64 -11.81 3.22 10.43
CA ILE A 64 -11.25 2.47 9.29
C ILE A 64 -11.77 2.95 7.94
N ILE A 65 -12.89 3.67 7.90
CA ILE A 65 -13.48 4.17 6.65
C ILE A 65 -12.51 5.04 5.86
N TRP A 66 -11.65 5.79 6.56
CA TRP A 66 -10.61 6.58 5.92
C TRP A 66 -9.58 5.69 5.21
N ASP A 67 -9.16 4.63 5.89
CA ASP A 67 -8.23 3.67 5.36
C ASP A 67 -8.81 2.91 4.16
N ASP A 68 -10.07 2.46 4.26
CA ASP A 68 -10.83 1.80 3.21
C ASP A 68 -10.88 2.67 1.95
N MET A 69 -11.26 3.93 2.11
CA MET A 69 -11.29 4.90 1.02
C MET A 69 -9.91 5.09 0.40
N TRP A 70 -8.88 5.33 1.22
CA TRP A 70 -7.53 5.62 0.75
C TRP A 70 -6.94 4.45 -0.05
N HIS A 71 -6.98 3.23 0.47
CA HIS A 71 -6.37 2.08 -0.21
C HIS A 71 -7.07 1.78 -1.55
N LEU A 72 -8.41 1.89 -1.60
CA LEU A 72 -9.18 1.67 -2.82
C LEU A 72 -8.91 2.74 -3.86
N THR A 73 -8.95 4.01 -3.44
CA THR A 73 -8.78 5.14 -4.35
C THR A 73 -7.35 5.20 -4.87
N LEU A 74 -6.34 5.13 -4.00
CA LEU A 74 -4.94 5.13 -4.42
C LEU A 74 -4.68 4.00 -5.43
N SER A 75 -5.11 2.77 -5.11
CA SER A 75 -4.90 1.63 -5.99
C SER A 75 -5.65 1.78 -7.31
N GLY A 76 -6.87 2.31 -7.31
CA GLY A 76 -7.62 2.64 -8.51
C GLY A 76 -6.94 3.70 -9.38
N PHE A 77 -6.43 4.76 -8.77
CA PHE A 77 -5.73 5.84 -9.49
C PHE A 77 -4.41 5.34 -10.08
N VAL A 78 -3.59 4.64 -9.28
CA VAL A 78 -2.29 4.13 -9.72
C VAL A 78 -2.46 3.10 -10.84
N SER A 79 -3.36 2.13 -10.68
CA SER A 79 -3.51 1.03 -11.65
C SER A 79 -4.31 1.39 -12.90
N LYS A 80 -5.35 2.23 -12.79
CA LYS A 80 -6.31 2.48 -13.89
C LYS A 80 -6.27 3.89 -14.45
N VAL A 81 -6.14 4.91 -13.59
CA VAL A 81 -6.21 6.31 -14.03
C VAL A 81 -4.87 6.77 -14.58
N PHE A 82 -3.83 6.73 -13.76
CA PHE A 82 -2.46 7.08 -14.14
C PHE A 82 -1.74 5.93 -14.84
N ALA A 83 -2.18 4.69 -14.61
CA ALA A 83 -1.58 3.48 -15.18
C ALA A 83 -0.07 3.43 -14.92
N ILE A 84 0.35 3.66 -13.68
CA ILE A 84 1.75 3.58 -13.28
C ILE A 84 2.27 2.17 -13.62
N PRO A 85 3.41 2.03 -14.33
CA PRO A 85 3.74 0.76 -14.95
C PRO A 85 3.99 -0.33 -13.92
N ASN A 86 4.76 -0.02 -12.88
CA ASN A 86 5.28 -0.96 -11.91
C ASN A 86 4.45 -1.06 -10.62
N SER A 87 3.18 -0.62 -10.61
CA SER A 87 2.37 -0.70 -9.39
C SER A 87 0.89 -0.90 -9.70
N ASN A 88 0.23 -1.74 -8.89
CA ASN A 88 -1.22 -1.88 -8.84
C ASN A 88 -1.84 -1.16 -7.63
N GLY A 89 -1.02 -0.49 -6.82
CA GLY A 89 -1.42 0.15 -5.57
C GLY A 89 -0.85 -0.55 -4.35
N ILE A 90 -1.67 -0.68 -3.33
CA ILE A 90 -1.29 -1.17 -2.01
C ILE A 90 -2.35 -2.09 -1.43
N ASP A 91 -1.90 -2.99 -0.56
CA ASP A 91 -2.72 -3.83 0.29
C ASP A 91 -2.56 -3.38 1.74
N HIS A 92 -3.67 -3.37 2.50
CA HIS A 92 -3.68 -3.09 3.92
C HIS A 92 -4.10 -4.30 4.73
N ARG A 93 -3.42 -4.50 5.85
CA ARG A 93 -3.80 -5.45 6.88
C ARG A 93 -3.66 -4.83 8.25
N ILE A 94 -4.47 -5.29 9.19
CA ILE A 94 -4.39 -4.90 10.59
C ILE A 94 -3.73 -6.03 11.38
N LEU A 95 -2.90 -5.66 12.34
CA LEU A 95 -2.31 -6.59 13.30
C LEU A 95 -2.22 -5.90 14.67
N ASN A 96 -2.90 -6.47 15.67
CA ASN A 96 -3.01 -5.90 17.02
C ASN A 96 -3.49 -4.44 17.02
N GLY A 97 -4.42 -4.12 16.11
CA GLY A 97 -4.99 -2.77 15.93
C GLY A 97 -4.15 -1.81 15.08
N TYR A 98 -2.92 -2.16 14.70
CA TYR A 98 -2.08 -1.31 13.84
C TYR A 98 -2.20 -1.69 12.37
N ILE A 99 -2.16 -0.69 11.49
CA ILE A 99 -2.24 -0.87 10.04
C ILE A 99 -0.84 -1.10 9.46
N TYR A 100 -0.73 -2.13 8.64
CA TYR A 100 0.44 -2.50 7.87
C TYR A 100 0.10 -2.45 6.38
N LEU A 101 1.02 -1.94 5.57
CA LEU A 101 0.89 -1.90 4.13
C LEU A 101 1.89 -2.81 3.44
N SER A 102 1.49 -3.26 2.26
CA SER A 102 2.41 -3.78 1.26
C SER A 102 2.06 -3.24 -0.13
N GLY A 103 3.07 -3.16 -1.00
CA GLY A 103 2.86 -2.75 -2.39
C GLY A 103 2.33 -3.91 -3.21
N THR A 104 1.37 -3.65 -4.10
CA THR A 104 0.90 -4.62 -5.08
C THR A 104 1.48 -4.33 -6.46
N PHE A 105 1.86 -5.38 -7.17
CA PHE A 105 2.63 -5.27 -8.41
C PHE A 105 1.93 -5.98 -9.57
N PRO A 106 1.92 -5.40 -10.78
CA PRO A 106 1.41 -6.05 -11.97
C PRO A 106 2.37 -7.12 -12.51
N SER A 107 1.91 -7.90 -13.49
CA SER A 107 2.81 -8.78 -14.25
C SER A 107 3.71 -7.97 -15.17
N LYS A 108 4.85 -8.53 -15.59
CA LYS A 108 5.76 -7.86 -16.54
C LYS A 108 5.09 -7.45 -17.85
N GLN A 109 4.20 -8.29 -18.37
CA GLN A 109 3.42 -7.97 -19.56
C GLN A 109 2.53 -6.73 -19.36
N GLU A 110 1.91 -6.62 -18.19
CA GLU A 110 1.06 -5.47 -17.86
C GLU A 110 1.89 -4.21 -17.58
N GLU A 111 3.07 -4.33 -16.96
CA GLU A 111 4.04 -3.24 -16.85
C GLU A 111 4.37 -2.67 -18.23
N GLU A 112 4.79 -3.53 -19.17
CA GLU A 112 5.17 -3.14 -20.53
C GLU A 112 4.03 -2.47 -21.29
N ARG A 113 2.81 -2.99 -21.15
CA ARG A 113 1.59 -2.42 -21.77
C ARG A 113 1.31 -1.00 -21.27
N ARG A 114 1.69 -0.67 -20.04
CA ARG A 114 1.42 0.63 -19.41
C ARG A 114 2.42 1.72 -19.77
N ILE A 115 3.64 1.36 -20.16
CA ILE A 115 4.73 2.30 -20.48
C ILE A 115 4.30 3.41 -21.46
N PRO A 116 3.65 3.11 -22.60
CA PRO A 116 3.29 4.14 -23.58
C PRO A 116 2.30 5.19 -23.03
N TYR A 117 1.38 4.80 -22.13
CA TYR A 117 0.41 5.73 -21.55
C TYR A 117 1.08 6.76 -20.64
N VAL A 118 2.05 6.31 -19.83
CA VAL A 118 2.80 7.18 -18.93
C VAL A 118 3.74 8.07 -19.72
N GLN A 119 4.46 7.54 -20.71
CA GLN A 119 5.31 8.36 -21.58
C GLN A 119 4.51 9.47 -22.28
N ALA A 120 3.33 9.16 -22.82
CA ALA A 120 2.51 10.15 -23.51
C ALA A 120 2.00 11.29 -22.60
N ARG A 121 1.83 11.04 -21.29
CA ARG A 121 1.25 12.02 -20.35
C ARG A 121 2.32 12.75 -19.55
N THR A 122 3.25 12.00 -18.98
CA THR A 122 4.28 12.53 -18.07
C THR A 122 5.55 12.91 -18.82
N GLY A 123 5.84 12.27 -19.97
CA GLY A 123 7.02 12.59 -20.78
C GLY A 123 7.05 14.07 -21.18
N HIS A 124 5.93 14.61 -21.65
CA HIS A 124 5.82 16.03 -22.01
C HIS A 124 6.16 16.97 -20.85
N TYR A 125 5.71 16.65 -19.63
CA TYR A 125 5.97 17.48 -18.45
C TYR A 125 7.46 17.50 -18.11
N TYR A 126 8.11 16.33 -18.10
CA TYR A 126 9.53 16.23 -17.76
C TYR A 126 10.44 16.81 -18.85
N GLU A 127 10.12 16.59 -20.12
CA GLU A 127 10.87 17.17 -21.24
C GLU A 127 10.83 18.70 -21.26
N LYS A 128 9.76 19.30 -20.71
CA LYS A 128 9.53 20.75 -20.71
C LYS A 128 9.54 21.36 -19.31
N TYR A 129 10.12 20.68 -18.33
CA TYR A 129 9.99 21.06 -16.93
C TYR A 129 10.39 22.52 -16.67
N GLU A 130 11.52 22.98 -17.21
CA GLU A 130 12.01 24.35 -17.02
C GLU A 130 11.02 25.40 -17.57
N GLU A 131 10.52 25.22 -18.80
CA GLU A 131 9.55 26.12 -19.43
C GLU A 131 8.26 26.20 -18.61
N LEU A 132 7.71 25.04 -18.21
CA LEU A 132 6.48 24.95 -17.43
C LEU A 132 6.64 25.55 -16.04
N TYR A 133 7.80 25.37 -15.41
CA TYR A 133 8.11 25.93 -14.11
C TYR A 133 8.20 27.47 -14.16
N GLU A 134 8.87 28.04 -15.16
CA GLU A 134 8.94 29.49 -15.34
C GLU A 134 7.56 30.11 -15.63
N LEU A 135 6.73 29.42 -16.44
CA LEU A 135 5.35 29.85 -16.67
C LEU A 135 4.53 29.84 -15.37
N TRP A 136 4.70 28.80 -14.54
CA TRP A 136 4.05 28.71 -13.24
C TRP A 136 4.51 29.85 -12.32
N LEU A 137 5.83 30.09 -12.20
CA LEU A 137 6.37 31.19 -11.40
C LEU A 137 5.81 32.55 -11.83
N THR A 138 5.64 32.77 -13.13
CA THR A 138 5.06 34.01 -13.66
C THR A 138 3.58 34.16 -13.26
N LYS A 139 2.80 33.08 -13.25
CA LYS A 139 1.39 33.09 -12.82
C LYS A 139 1.20 33.29 -11.32
N MET A 140 2.17 32.85 -10.51
CA MET A 140 2.08 32.92 -9.04
C MET A 140 2.58 34.24 -8.47
N LYS A 141 3.21 35.10 -9.29
CA LYS A 141 3.53 36.49 -8.96
C LYS A 141 2.29 37.37 -9.13
#